data_AF-A0A382I473-F1
#
_entry.id   AF-A0A382I473-F1
#
_cell.length_a   1.000
_cell.length_b   1.000
_cell.length_c   1.000
_cell.angle_alpha   90.00
_cell.angle_beta   90.00
_cell.angle_gamma   90.00
#
_symmetry.space_group_name_H-M   'P 1'
#
loop_
_entity.id
_entity.type
_entity.pdbx_description
1 polymer ?
#
loop_
_entity_poly.entity_id
_entity_poly.type
_entity_poly.pdbx_seq_one_letter_code
_entity_poly.pdbx_strand_id
1 'polypeptide(L)'
;MSETKPTAKFNSQITAFGINPSKIYRNLPVEKLVEIAVEKNEGLVTSTGSLSVKTGKYTGRSPDDRFIVFDDLTHDKVHWGKVNKQLPTETFDKLSQKMKKFVDGKELFIFDGFVGADPENRLSVRIISDHAWQSLFAHQLFIRPSAAELEDHEPELTVMCINDFEAIPEVDGTTSNAFILINLSKKLVLIGATSYAGEIKKSIFSVMNFILPSKGVFPMHCSANIGKGGDTVLFFGLSGTGKTSLSADPERMLIGDDEHGWSDKGIFNFEGGCYAKCINLKEKHEPQIWNAIKTGAVLENVVIDKESLKPDFDDGSLTENTRAAYPLNYIPRAIVPSVGGNPKVIIFLTADAMGVLPPLSKLSKDGAMFHFMSGYTSKLAGTERGIKEPKATFSKCFG
;
A
#
# COMPACT_ATOMS: atom_id res chain seq x y z
N MET A 1 19.85 12.84 -16.67
CA MET A 1 18.73 13.79 -16.53
C MET A 1 18.94 14.51 -15.22
N SER A 2 18.98 15.85 -15.26
CA SER A 2 19.38 16.72 -14.14
C SER A 2 18.45 16.57 -12.94
N GLU A 3 19.01 16.61 -11.72
CA GLU A 3 18.25 16.90 -10.51
C GLU A 3 17.34 18.12 -10.78
N THR A 4 16.04 17.89 -10.91
CA THR A 4 15.08 18.99 -11.05
C THR A 4 15.13 19.78 -9.76
N LYS A 5 15.71 20.99 -9.81
CA LYS A 5 15.74 21.90 -8.66
C LYS A 5 14.31 22.06 -8.13
N PRO A 6 14.09 21.98 -6.81
CA PRO A 6 12.76 22.10 -6.26
C PRO A 6 12.14 23.46 -6.64
N THR A 7 10.88 23.45 -7.06
CA THR A 7 10.16 24.67 -7.45
C THR A 7 9.94 25.58 -6.24
N ALA A 8 9.77 26.88 -6.46
CA ALA A 8 9.42 27.82 -5.37
C ALA A 8 8.14 27.38 -4.64
N LYS A 9 7.15 26.87 -5.39
CA LYS A 9 5.92 26.28 -4.85
C LYS A 9 6.23 25.14 -3.89
N PHE A 10 7.02 24.16 -4.33
CA PHE A 10 7.41 23.03 -3.48
C PHE A 10 8.09 23.47 -2.19
N ASN A 11 9.09 24.35 -2.28
CA ASN A 11 9.79 24.84 -1.10
C ASN A 11 8.82 25.53 -0.12
N SER A 12 7.89 26.34 -0.62
CA SER A 12 6.87 26.97 0.21
C SER A 12 5.96 25.96 0.92
N GLN A 13 5.60 24.86 0.24
CA GLN A 13 4.80 23.78 0.83
C GLN A 13 5.57 23.06 1.95
N ILE A 14 6.88 22.81 1.77
CA ILE A 14 7.71 22.19 2.81
C ILE A 14 7.86 23.10 4.02
N THR A 15 8.10 24.40 3.81
CA THR A 15 8.13 25.39 4.89
C THR A 15 6.78 25.47 5.61
N ALA A 16 5.67 25.49 4.87
CA ALA A 16 4.32 25.49 5.45
C ALA A 16 3.99 24.20 6.20
N PHE A 17 4.52 23.06 5.75
CA PHE A 17 4.42 21.78 6.46
C PHE A 17 5.20 21.81 7.79
N GLY A 18 6.19 22.70 7.93
CA GLY A 18 6.91 22.94 9.18
C GLY A 18 8.05 21.96 9.45
N ILE A 19 8.80 21.60 8.40
CA ILE A 19 10.06 20.84 8.50
C ILE A 19 11.19 21.60 7.80
N ASN A 20 12.42 21.44 8.28
CA ASN A 20 13.62 22.06 7.73
C ASN A 20 14.74 21.02 7.50
N PRO A 21 14.58 20.10 6.54
CA PRO A 21 15.59 19.10 6.21
C PRO A 21 16.86 19.73 5.63
N SER A 22 18.02 19.08 5.82
CA SER A 22 19.28 19.54 5.21
C SER A 22 19.33 19.28 3.71
N LYS A 23 18.66 18.21 3.26
CA LYS A 23 18.56 17.85 1.85
C LYS A 23 17.24 17.16 1.55
N ILE A 24 16.66 17.45 0.39
CA ILE A 24 15.44 16.81 -0.10
C ILE A 24 15.72 16.18 -1.46
N TYR A 25 15.38 14.90 -1.57
CA TYR A 25 15.36 14.13 -2.81
C TYR A 25 13.92 13.95 -3.28
N ARG A 26 13.43 14.84 -4.14
CA ARG A 26 12.04 14.82 -4.63
C ARG A 26 11.94 14.02 -5.93
N ASN A 27 11.05 13.01 -5.96
CA ASN A 27 10.71 12.18 -7.12
C ASN A 27 11.93 11.73 -7.94
N LEU A 28 12.97 11.24 -7.24
CA LEU A 28 14.18 10.78 -7.91
C LEU A 28 13.89 9.63 -8.90
N PRO A 29 14.68 9.52 -9.98
CA PRO A 29 14.65 8.35 -10.84
C PRO A 29 14.92 7.06 -10.06
N VAL A 30 14.33 5.96 -10.53
CA VAL A 30 14.42 4.63 -9.92
C VAL A 30 15.86 4.20 -9.70
N GLU A 31 16.73 4.41 -10.69
CA GLU A 31 18.13 4.01 -10.64
C GLU A 31 18.87 4.74 -9.52
N LYS A 32 18.56 6.02 -9.31
CA LYS A 32 19.14 6.84 -8.23
C LYS A 32 18.63 6.44 -6.85
N LEU A 33 17.35 6.09 -6.74
CA LEU A 33 16.82 5.55 -5.48
C LEU A 33 17.47 4.22 -5.11
N VAL A 34 17.70 3.33 -6.09
CA VAL A 34 18.41 2.05 -5.88
C VAL A 34 19.86 2.29 -5.48
N GLU A 35 20.58 3.16 -6.19
CA GLU A 35 21.98 3.54 -5.87
C GLU A 35 22.10 4.03 -4.43
N ILE A 36 21.29 5.02 -4.04
CA ILE A 36 21.31 5.60 -2.70
C ILE A 36 20.92 4.56 -1.64
N ALA A 37 19.91 3.72 -1.90
CA ALA A 37 19.49 2.67 -0.97
C ALA A 37 20.63 1.67 -0.70
N VAL A 38 21.40 1.29 -1.72
CA VAL A 38 22.57 0.42 -1.56
C VAL A 38 23.71 1.14 -0.83
N GLU A 39 24.02 2.39 -1.21
CA GLU A 39 25.06 3.20 -0.54
C GLU A 39 24.78 3.42 0.95
N LYS A 40 23.51 3.58 1.32
CA LYS A 40 23.05 3.73 2.70
C LYS A 40 22.84 2.40 3.43
N ASN A 41 23.16 1.25 2.81
CA ASN A 41 22.97 -0.09 3.37
C ASN A 41 21.51 -0.42 3.73
N GLU A 42 20.54 0.16 3.03
CA GLU A 42 19.11 -0.14 3.20
C GLU A 42 18.72 -1.49 2.58
N GLY A 43 19.50 -1.95 1.60
CA GLY A 43 19.27 -3.19 0.86
C GLY A 43 20.42 -3.56 -0.07
N LEU A 44 20.17 -4.57 -0.90
CA LEU A 44 21.13 -5.04 -1.92
C LEU A 44 20.43 -5.29 -3.26
N VAL A 45 21.18 -5.27 -4.35
CA VAL A 45 20.66 -5.64 -5.68
C VAL A 45 20.80 -7.14 -5.88
N THR A 46 19.71 -7.79 -6.26
CA THR A 46 19.66 -9.24 -6.53
C THR A 46 20.17 -9.57 -7.93
N SER A 47 20.33 -10.87 -8.24
CA SER A 47 20.68 -11.35 -9.58
C SER A 47 19.65 -10.97 -10.66
N THR A 48 18.42 -10.62 -10.27
CA THR A 48 17.36 -10.14 -11.18
C THR A 48 17.40 -8.63 -11.39
N GLY A 49 18.28 -7.91 -10.67
CA GLY A 49 18.37 -6.46 -10.69
C GLY A 49 17.37 -5.74 -9.78
N SER A 50 16.48 -6.45 -9.09
CA SER A 50 15.57 -5.87 -8.09
C SER A 50 16.33 -5.48 -6.81
N LEU A 51 15.85 -4.46 -6.10
CA LEU A 51 16.36 -4.10 -4.78
C LEU A 51 15.70 -5.02 -3.73
N SER A 52 16.48 -5.78 -2.96
CA SER A 52 16.00 -6.54 -1.82
C SER A 52 16.28 -5.82 -0.50
N VAL A 53 15.25 -5.67 0.33
CA VAL A 53 15.31 -5.01 1.64
C VAL A 53 14.80 -5.93 2.75
N LYS A 54 15.21 -5.66 3.99
CA LYS A 54 14.71 -6.32 5.20
C LYS A 54 14.05 -5.30 6.10
N THR A 55 12.87 -5.60 6.63
CA THR A 55 12.10 -4.68 7.49
C THR A 55 12.17 -5.05 8.98
N GLY A 56 13.14 -5.90 9.34
CA GLY A 56 13.42 -6.30 10.72
C GLY A 56 12.22 -7.01 11.37
N LYS A 57 11.82 -6.53 12.57
CA LYS A 57 10.69 -7.12 13.32
C LYS A 57 9.32 -6.88 12.67
N TYR A 58 9.21 -5.93 11.73
CA TYR A 58 7.95 -5.51 11.12
C TYR A 58 7.79 -6.11 9.72
N THR A 59 7.45 -7.40 9.66
CA THR A 59 7.28 -8.13 8.40
C THR A 59 5.83 -8.20 7.91
N GLY A 60 4.95 -7.39 8.51
CA GLY A 60 3.52 -7.33 8.23
C GLY A 60 2.88 -6.16 8.97
N ARG A 61 1.56 -5.99 8.81
CA ARG A 61 0.82 -4.88 9.41
C ARG A 61 0.79 -4.94 10.94
N SER A 62 0.67 -3.76 11.56
CA SER A 62 0.54 -3.55 13.00
C SER A 62 -0.82 -2.93 13.35
N PRO A 63 -1.95 -3.67 13.22
CA PRO A 63 -3.29 -3.14 13.48
C PRO A 63 -3.47 -2.60 14.90
N ASP A 64 -2.81 -3.23 15.89
CA ASP A 64 -2.84 -2.79 17.29
C ASP A 64 -2.06 -1.49 17.54
N ASP A 65 -1.27 -1.03 16.58
CA ASP A 65 -0.51 0.23 16.63
C ASP A 65 -1.13 1.32 15.72
N ARG A 66 -2.25 1.01 15.05
CA ARG A 66 -2.99 1.96 14.18
C ARG A 66 -4.08 2.73 14.93
N PHE A 67 -4.13 4.04 14.77
CA PHE A 67 -5.14 4.90 15.38
C PHE A 67 -5.65 5.99 14.41
N ILE A 68 -6.86 6.47 14.65
CA ILE A 68 -7.47 7.58 13.93
C ILE A 68 -7.80 8.67 14.93
N VAL A 69 -7.47 9.92 14.59
CA VAL A 69 -7.77 11.09 15.43
C VAL A 69 -9.29 11.21 15.62
N PHE A 70 -9.71 11.36 16.87
CA PHE A 70 -11.09 11.59 17.27
C PHE A 70 -11.34 13.10 17.37
N ASP A 71 -12.07 13.66 16.40
CA ASP A 71 -12.37 15.08 16.28
C ASP A 71 -13.77 15.31 15.68
N ASP A 72 -14.13 16.57 15.42
CA ASP A 72 -15.44 16.96 14.88
C ASP A 72 -15.75 16.29 13.52
N LEU A 73 -14.74 15.98 12.71
CA LEU A 73 -14.93 15.33 11.42
C LEU A 73 -15.19 13.82 11.60
N THR A 74 -14.52 13.20 12.56
CA THR A 74 -14.46 11.73 12.66
C THR A 74 -15.38 11.13 13.70
N HIS A 75 -15.76 11.88 14.75
CA HIS A 75 -16.46 11.34 15.93
C HIS A 75 -17.72 10.53 15.57
N ASP A 76 -18.54 11.02 14.65
CA ASP A 76 -19.78 10.34 14.22
C ASP A 76 -19.65 9.53 12.93
N LYS A 77 -18.57 9.72 12.16
CA LYS A 77 -18.42 9.14 10.81
C LYS A 77 -17.56 7.89 10.79
N VAL A 78 -16.60 7.76 11.71
CA VAL A 78 -15.73 6.60 11.79
C VAL A 78 -16.44 5.50 12.57
N HIS A 79 -16.43 4.28 12.02
CA HIS A 79 -16.88 3.09 12.73
C HIS A 79 -15.85 2.68 13.78
N TRP A 80 -15.95 3.25 14.99
CA TRP A 80 -15.04 3.04 16.11
C TRP A 80 -15.11 1.61 16.67
N GLY A 81 -13.97 1.10 17.12
CA GLY A 81 -13.90 -0.23 17.76
C GLY A 81 -12.47 -0.75 17.82
N LYS A 82 -12.32 -2.09 17.86
CA LYS A 82 -11.00 -2.74 17.94
C LYS A 82 -10.09 -2.44 16.74
N VAL A 83 -10.67 -2.21 15.56
CA VAL A 83 -9.94 -1.93 14.31
C VAL A 83 -9.62 -0.44 14.17
N ASN A 84 -10.62 0.42 14.37
CA ASN A 84 -10.46 1.87 14.34
C ASN A 84 -10.41 2.38 15.78
N LYS A 85 -9.19 2.50 16.31
CA LYS A 85 -8.92 2.99 17.66
C LYS A 85 -8.81 4.51 17.64
N GLN A 86 -9.38 5.13 18.67
CA GLN A 86 -9.40 6.58 18.83
C GLN A 86 -8.04 7.09 19.32
N LEU A 87 -7.65 8.28 18.86
CA LEU A 87 -6.53 9.04 19.39
C LEU A 87 -6.97 10.50 19.65
N PRO A 88 -6.68 11.09 20.81
CA PRO A 88 -6.95 12.51 21.03
C PRO A 88 -6.16 13.42 20.07
N THR A 89 -6.78 14.52 19.65
CA THR A 89 -6.17 15.50 18.74
C THR A 89 -4.87 16.08 19.32
N GLU A 90 -4.84 16.38 20.62
CA GLU A 90 -3.65 16.95 21.28
C GLU A 90 -2.48 15.97 21.30
N THR A 91 -2.77 14.67 21.42
CA THR A 91 -1.75 13.61 21.39
C THR A 91 -1.13 13.51 19.99
N PHE A 92 -1.97 13.50 18.95
CA PHE A 92 -1.49 13.53 17.58
C PHE A 92 -0.62 14.76 17.30
N ASP A 93 -1.06 15.94 17.76
CA ASP A 93 -0.37 17.20 17.50
C ASP A 93 1.01 17.24 18.17
N LYS A 94 1.10 16.79 19.43
CA LYS A 94 2.38 16.66 20.13
C LYS A 94 3.34 15.72 19.39
N LEU A 95 2.85 14.55 18.98
CA LEU A 95 3.70 13.57 18.28
C LEU A 95 4.11 14.07 16.89
N SER A 96 3.19 14.72 16.17
CA SER A 96 3.47 15.36 14.88
C SER A 96 4.59 16.38 15.00
N GLN A 97 4.54 17.27 16.00
CA GLN A 97 5.58 18.27 16.22
C GLN A 97 6.92 17.64 16.60
N LYS A 98 6.91 16.61 17.45
CA LYS A 98 8.12 15.87 17.84
C LYS A 98 8.77 15.20 16.63
N MET A 99 7.97 14.57 15.76
CA MET A 99 8.43 13.89 14.55
C MET A 99 8.93 14.87 13.47
N LYS A 100 8.27 16.04 13.31
CA LYS A 100 8.75 17.13 12.44
C LYS A 100 10.09 17.68 12.90
N LYS A 101 10.22 17.98 14.19
CA LYS A 101 11.48 18.44 14.77
C LYS A 101 12.59 17.39 14.64
N PHE A 102 12.26 16.10 14.74
CA PHE A 102 13.24 15.01 14.59
C PHE A 102 13.87 14.94 13.20
N VAL A 103 13.15 15.36 12.15
CA VAL A 103 13.67 15.34 10.77
C VAL A 103 14.36 16.62 10.35
N ASP A 104 14.36 17.66 11.19
CA ASP A 104 15.10 18.89 10.92
C ASP A 104 16.60 18.57 10.78
N GLY A 105 17.23 19.12 9.74
CA GLY A 105 18.63 18.87 9.42
C GLY A 105 18.93 17.48 8.84
N LYS A 106 17.93 16.61 8.66
CA LYS A 106 18.11 15.29 8.01
C LYS A 106 17.94 15.37 6.50
N GLU A 107 18.47 14.36 5.81
CA GLU A 107 18.12 14.10 4.42
C GLU A 107 16.77 13.39 4.36
N LEU A 108 15.89 13.82 3.45
CA LEU A 108 14.57 13.22 3.25
C LEU A 108 14.33 12.89 1.78
N PHE A 109 13.58 11.82 1.55
CA PHE A 109 13.08 11.42 0.24
C PHE A 109 11.60 11.73 0.15
N ILE A 110 11.19 12.36 -0.95
CA ILE A 110 9.81 12.80 -1.13
C ILE A 110 9.29 12.26 -2.45
N PHE A 111 8.19 11.51 -2.39
CA PHE A 111 7.42 11.13 -3.56
C PHE A 111 6.11 11.93 -3.58
N ASP A 112 5.95 12.75 -4.61
CA ASP A 112 4.66 13.34 -4.96
C ASP A 112 4.01 12.54 -6.08
N GLY A 113 2.75 12.17 -5.91
CA GLY A 113 1.98 11.45 -6.93
C GLY A 113 0.49 11.44 -6.64
N PHE A 114 -0.19 10.41 -7.14
CA PHE A 114 -1.64 10.28 -7.05
C PHE A 114 -2.07 8.90 -6.58
N VAL A 115 -3.24 8.85 -5.95
CA VAL A 115 -3.99 7.63 -5.67
C VAL A 115 -5.37 7.74 -6.30
N GLY A 116 -5.75 6.76 -7.12
CA GLY A 116 -6.94 6.78 -7.96
C GLY A 116 -6.62 7.14 -9.42
N ALA A 117 -6.92 6.21 -10.34
CA ALA A 117 -6.70 6.40 -11.77
C ALA A 117 -7.78 7.25 -12.44
N ASP A 118 -8.94 7.44 -11.80
CA ASP A 118 -9.99 8.36 -12.26
C ASP A 118 -9.68 9.81 -11.83
N PRO A 119 -9.40 10.74 -12.76
CA PRO A 119 -9.01 12.11 -12.42
C PRO A 119 -10.03 12.89 -11.56
N GLU A 120 -11.32 12.56 -11.62
CA GLU A 120 -12.36 13.23 -10.80
C GLU A 120 -12.34 12.77 -9.33
N ASN A 121 -11.86 11.55 -9.09
CA ASN A 121 -11.89 10.92 -7.77
C ASN A 121 -10.49 10.69 -7.19
N ARG A 122 -9.42 10.98 -7.95
CA ARG A 122 -8.04 10.84 -7.50
C ARG A 122 -7.72 11.80 -6.36
N LEU A 123 -6.76 11.40 -5.54
CA LEU A 123 -6.19 12.16 -4.45
C LEU A 123 -4.72 12.44 -4.74
N SER A 124 -4.28 13.69 -4.66
CA SER A 124 -2.85 14.02 -4.70
C SER A 124 -2.20 13.68 -3.36
N VAL A 125 -1.15 12.87 -3.40
CA VAL A 125 -0.44 12.41 -2.20
C VAL A 125 1.01 12.86 -2.20
N ARG A 126 1.52 13.22 -1.02
CA ARG A 126 2.94 13.42 -0.73
C ARG A 126 3.38 12.39 0.30
N ILE A 127 4.41 11.62 -0.01
CA ILE A 127 5.03 10.67 0.91
C ILE A 127 6.42 11.19 1.25
N ILE A 128 6.68 11.39 2.53
CA ILE A 128 7.96 11.87 3.07
C ILE A 128 8.58 10.69 3.84
N SER A 129 9.77 10.24 3.42
CA SER A 129 10.50 9.16 4.09
C SER A 129 11.94 9.53 4.43
N ASP A 130 12.48 8.89 5.46
CA ASP A 130 13.90 8.96 5.83
C ASP A 130 14.77 7.92 5.11
N HIS A 131 14.14 6.97 4.39
CA HIS A 131 14.80 5.93 3.61
C HIS A 131 14.51 6.04 2.10
N ALA A 132 15.53 5.80 1.27
CA ALA A 132 15.42 5.83 -0.19
C ALA A 132 14.52 4.71 -0.73
N TRP A 133 14.63 3.51 -0.17
CA TRP A 133 13.86 2.35 -0.61
C TRP A 133 12.35 2.52 -0.40
N GLN A 134 11.92 3.28 0.61
CA GLN A 134 10.50 3.59 0.84
C GLN A 134 9.96 4.59 -0.18
N SER A 135 10.78 5.54 -0.62
CA SER A 135 10.45 6.39 -1.76
C SER A 135 10.42 5.60 -3.07
N LEU A 136 11.28 4.58 -3.23
CA LEU A 136 11.22 3.66 -4.37
C LEU A 136 9.94 2.83 -4.34
N PHE A 137 9.58 2.28 -3.18
CA PHE A 137 8.30 1.58 -2.99
C PHE A 137 7.12 2.47 -3.39
N ALA A 138 7.06 3.70 -2.89
CA ALA A 138 6.02 4.66 -3.26
C ALA A 138 6.00 4.94 -4.77
N HIS A 139 7.17 5.12 -5.39
CA HIS A 139 7.32 5.33 -6.82
C HIS A 139 6.82 4.14 -7.66
N GLN A 140 7.00 2.90 -7.21
CA GLN A 140 6.48 1.74 -7.91
C GLN A 140 4.98 1.52 -7.67
N LEU A 141 4.49 1.84 -6.48
CA LEU A 141 3.14 1.49 -6.07
C LEU A 141 2.09 2.54 -6.46
N PHE A 142 2.40 3.83 -6.40
CA PHE A 142 1.42 4.89 -6.64
C PHE A 142 1.50 5.45 -8.05
N ILE A 143 0.45 6.18 -8.45
CA ILE A 143 0.36 6.75 -9.79
C ILE A 143 1.34 7.92 -9.88
N ARG A 144 2.28 7.81 -10.83
CA ARG A 144 3.32 8.81 -11.05
C ARG A 144 2.75 10.02 -11.82
N PRO A 145 3.05 11.24 -11.38
CA PRO A 145 2.64 12.43 -12.12
C PRO A 145 3.45 12.57 -13.41
N SER A 146 2.87 13.21 -14.42
CA SER A 146 3.65 13.81 -15.50
C SER A 146 4.55 14.94 -14.97
N ALA A 147 5.53 15.38 -15.76
CA ALA A 147 6.40 16.50 -15.37
C ALA A 147 5.60 17.78 -15.04
N ALA A 148 4.59 18.10 -15.86
CA ALA A 148 3.71 19.25 -15.62
C ALA A 148 2.87 19.09 -14.34
N GLU A 149 2.28 17.91 -14.12
CA GLU A 149 1.54 17.63 -12.89
C GLU A 149 2.43 17.70 -11.64
N LEU A 150 3.72 17.36 -11.76
CA LEU A 150 4.66 17.42 -10.65
C LEU A 150 5.06 18.87 -10.30
N GLU A 151 5.19 19.74 -11.31
CA GLU A 151 5.45 21.17 -11.13
C GLU A 151 4.29 21.84 -10.38
N ASP A 152 3.05 21.51 -10.76
CA ASP A 152 1.82 22.06 -10.18
C ASP A 152 1.26 21.25 -9.00
N HIS A 153 1.93 20.19 -8.57
CA HIS A 153 1.43 19.29 -7.52
C HIS A 153 1.12 20.04 -6.22
N GLU A 154 -0.06 19.78 -5.66
CA GLU A 154 -0.50 20.26 -4.35
C GLU A 154 -0.99 19.04 -3.56
N PRO A 155 -0.32 18.63 -2.47
CA PRO A 155 -0.70 17.43 -1.76
C PRO A 155 -2.01 17.65 -0.98
N GLU A 156 -3.03 16.86 -1.30
CA GLU A 156 -4.23 16.78 -0.49
C GLU A 156 -4.05 15.84 0.70
N LEU A 157 -3.17 14.86 0.64
CA LEU A 157 -2.80 14.00 1.76
C LEU A 157 -1.29 13.93 1.87
N THR A 158 -0.76 14.11 3.08
CA THR A 158 0.66 13.88 3.36
C THR A 158 0.82 12.64 4.25
N VAL A 159 1.73 11.75 3.88
CA VAL A 159 2.18 10.62 4.70
C VAL A 159 3.62 10.88 5.09
N MET A 160 3.89 10.96 6.39
CA MET A 160 5.24 11.08 6.94
C MET A 160 5.63 9.75 7.57
N CYS A 161 6.51 9.01 6.90
CA CYS A 161 6.98 7.69 7.28
C CYS A 161 8.46 7.76 7.68
N ILE A 162 8.74 7.85 8.97
CA ILE A 162 10.10 8.05 9.50
C ILE A 162 10.42 6.85 10.39
N ASN A 163 11.12 5.87 9.82
CA ASN A 163 11.40 4.60 10.48
C ASN A 163 12.27 4.79 11.72
N ASP A 164 13.19 5.75 11.69
CA ASP A 164 14.14 6.01 12.78
C ASP A 164 13.50 6.71 13.98
N PHE A 165 12.21 7.06 13.88
CA PHE A 165 11.48 7.73 14.94
C PHE A 165 10.58 6.76 15.69
N GLU A 166 10.81 6.62 16.99
CA GLU A 166 10.01 5.77 17.87
C GLU A 166 9.16 6.60 18.85
N ALA A 167 7.93 6.13 19.10
CA ALA A 167 7.11 6.66 20.18
C ALA A 167 7.58 6.14 21.55
N ILE A 168 7.35 6.93 22.58
CA ILE A 168 7.46 6.53 23.99
C ILE A 168 6.02 6.32 24.48
N PRO A 169 5.52 5.07 24.60
CA PRO A 169 4.10 4.78 24.83
C PRO A 169 3.46 5.58 25.97
N GLU A 170 4.17 5.71 27.09
CA GLU A 170 3.70 6.37 28.30
C GLU A 170 3.55 7.89 28.14
N VAL A 171 4.27 8.48 27.19
CA VAL A 171 4.28 9.92 26.90
C VAL A 171 3.41 10.26 25.69
N ASP A 172 3.49 9.42 24.66
CA ASP A 172 2.94 9.66 23.33
C ASP A 172 1.57 8.99 23.13
N GLY A 173 1.05 8.28 24.14
CA GLY A 173 -0.30 7.70 24.12
C GLY A 173 -0.48 6.57 23.10
N THR A 174 0.61 5.90 22.73
CA THR A 174 0.62 4.75 21.81
C THR A 174 0.65 3.43 22.58
N THR A 175 0.32 2.32 21.90
CA THR A 175 0.37 0.96 22.49
C THR A 175 1.78 0.39 22.55
N SER A 176 2.65 0.80 21.62
CA SER A 176 4.04 0.37 21.53
C SER A 176 4.90 1.50 20.97
N ASN A 177 6.19 1.22 20.74
CA ASN A 177 7.11 2.16 20.13
C ASN A 177 6.75 2.47 18.65
N ALA A 178 6.02 1.57 17.99
CA ALA A 178 5.47 1.79 16.65
C ALA A 178 4.11 2.45 16.69
N PHE A 179 3.81 3.20 15.64
CA PHE A 179 2.53 3.86 15.49
C PHE A 179 2.19 4.10 14.02
N ILE A 180 0.89 4.05 13.72
CA ILE A 180 0.31 4.44 12.43
C ILE A 180 -0.89 5.34 12.76
N LEU A 181 -0.70 6.65 12.68
CA LEU A 181 -1.70 7.62 13.09
C LEU A 181 -2.31 8.31 11.88
N ILE A 182 -3.63 8.31 11.79
CA ILE A 182 -4.37 8.94 10.68
C ILE A 182 -5.16 10.13 11.23
N ASN A 183 -4.85 11.34 10.76
CA ASN A 183 -5.64 12.53 11.02
C ASN A 183 -6.33 12.98 9.72
N LEU A 184 -7.64 12.70 9.63
CA LEU A 184 -8.45 12.99 8.46
C LEU A 184 -8.72 14.50 8.29
N SER A 185 -8.86 15.25 9.39
CA SER A 185 -9.08 16.70 9.37
C SER A 185 -7.86 17.47 8.88
N LYS A 186 -6.66 17.08 9.34
CA LYS A 186 -5.38 17.66 8.91
C LYS A 186 -4.83 17.02 7.63
N LYS A 187 -5.51 16.00 7.11
CA LYS A 187 -5.08 15.19 5.96
C LYS A 187 -3.61 14.76 6.07
N LEU A 188 -3.26 14.20 7.23
CA LEU A 188 -1.90 13.80 7.60
C LEU A 188 -1.89 12.39 8.20
N VAL A 189 -0.99 11.56 7.69
CA VAL A 189 -0.65 10.26 8.28
C VAL A 189 0.77 10.30 8.83
N LEU A 190 0.96 9.75 10.04
CA LEU A 190 2.28 9.58 10.66
C LEU A 190 2.56 8.10 10.86
N ILE A 191 3.71 7.63 10.40
CA ILE A 191 4.19 6.25 10.56
C ILE A 191 5.59 6.28 11.16
N GLY A 192 5.79 5.61 12.30
CA GLY A 192 7.08 5.56 12.99
C GLY A 192 7.42 4.16 13.49
N ALA A 193 8.72 3.92 13.68
CA ALA A 193 9.40 2.68 14.07
C ALA A 193 9.23 1.48 13.11
N THR A 194 8.10 1.36 12.41
CA THR A 194 7.84 0.25 11.49
C THR A 194 8.41 0.52 10.11
N SER A 195 9.26 -0.39 9.63
CA SER A 195 9.76 -0.37 8.25
C SER A 195 8.85 -1.12 7.27
N TYR A 196 7.71 -1.68 7.70
CA TYR A 196 6.80 -2.41 6.81
C TYR A 196 6.14 -1.46 5.79
N ALA A 197 6.48 -1.58 4.51
CA ALA A 197 6.02 -0.64 3.47
C ALA A 197 4.50 -0.65 3.27
N GLY A 198 3.86 -1.77 3.57
CA GLY A 198 2.41 -1.91 3.50
C GLY A 198 1.64 -0.93 4.38
N GLU A 199 2.25 -0.34 5.41
CA GLU A 199 1.59 0.72 6.21
C GLU A 199 1.39 2.02 5.41
N ILE A 200 2.32 2.38 4.51
CA ILE A 200 2.16 3.53 3.61
C ILE A 200 0.95 3.29 2.70
N LYS A 201 0.90 2.12 2.05
CA LYS A 201 -0.22 1.70 1.18
C LYS A 201 -1.56 1.73 1.93
N LYS A 202 -1.67 0.96 3.02
CA LYS A 202 -2.95 0.71 3.69
C LYS A 202 -3.46 1.88 4.51
N SER A 203 -2.60 2.79 4.95
CA SER A 203 -3.04 4.06 5.54
C SER A 203 -3.70 4.97 4.51
N ILE A 204 -3.14 5.08 3.30
CA ILE A 204 -3.78 5.84 2.21
C ILE A 204 -5.09 5.16 1.78
N PHE A 205 -5.11 3.83 1.65
CA PHE A 205 -6.35 3.10 1.38
C PHE A 205 -7.43 3.36 2.44
N SER A 206 -7.04 3.44 3.72
CA SER A 206 -7.97 3.81 4.81
C SER A 206 -8.55 5.21 4.62
N VAL A 207 -7.76 6.17 4.16
CA VAL A 207 -8.23 7.52 3.83
C VAL A 207 -9.21 7.47 2.65
N MET A 208 -8.87 6.73 1.59
CA MET A 208 -9.76 6.52 0.44
C MET A 208 -11.11 5.90 0.86
N ASN A 209 -11.07 4.91 1.76
CA ASN A 209 -12.25 4.26 2.32
C ASN A 209 -13.16 5.23 3.09
N PHE A 210 -12.61 6.30 3.66
CA PHE A 210 -13.39 7.32 4.38
C PHE A 210 -13.95 8.40 3.42
N ILE A 211 -13.15 8.89 2.48
CA ILE A 211 -13.53 10.05 1.66
C ILE A 211 -14.46 9.67 0.50
N LEU A 212 -14.25 8.53 -0.15
CA LEU A 212 -14.93 8.18 -1.39
C LEU A 212 -16.42 7.90 -1.24
N PRO A 213 -16.91 7.26 -0.17
CA PRO A 213 -18.34 7.05 0.02
C PRO A 213 -19.14 8.36 0.03
N SER A 214 -18.57 9.45 0.55
CA SER A 214 -19.21 10.78 0.53
C SER A 214 -19.35 11.38 -0.87
N LYS A 215 -18.57 10.87 -1.84
CA LYS A 215 -18.64 11.22 -3.26
C LYS A 215 -19.51 10.25 -4.07
N GLY A 216 -20.20 9.31 -3.42
CA GLY A 216 -20.97 8.27 -4.12
C GLY A 216 -20.09 7.21 -4.79
N VAL A 217 -18.81 7.11 -4.40
CA VAL A 217 -17.89 6.11 -4.93
C VAL A 217 -17.69 5.02 -3.89
N PHE A 218 -17.83 3.76 -4.31
CA PHE A 218 -17.62 2.60 -3.44
C PHE A 218 -16.17 2.13 -3.49
N PRO A 219 -15.38 2.32 -2.41
CA PRO A 219 -14.00 1.82 -2.34
C PRO A 219 -14.00 0.33 -1.98
N MET A 220 -13.09 -0.43 -2.59
CA MET A 220 -13.12 -1.88 -2.60
C MET A 220 -11.73 -2.46 -2.37
N HIS A 221 -11.65 -3.50 -1.54
CA HIS A 221 -10.46 -4.33 -1.36
C HIS A 221 -10.58 -5.57 -2.26
N CYS A 222 -10.26 -5.39 -3.54
CA CYS A 222 -10.40 -6.41 -4.57
C CYS A 222 -9.30 -6.29 -5.61
N SER A 223 -9.01 -7.37 -6.36
CA SER A 223 -8.34 -7.23 -7.65
C SER A 223 -9.37 -7.08 -8.77
N ALA A 224 -8.95 -6.60 -9.93
CA ALA A 224 -9.83 -6.44 -11.08
C ALA A 224 -9.10 -6.63 -12.42
N ASN A 225 -9.81 -7.22 -13.39
CA ASN A 225 -9.31 -7.39 -14.76
C ASN A 225 -10.44 -7.30 -15.80
N ILE A 226 -10.06 -7.11 -17.06
CA ILE A 226 -10.96 -6.93 -18.21
C ILE A 226 -10.72 -8.02 -19.25
N GLY A 227 -11.80 -8.64 -19.73
CA GLY A 227 -11.75 -9.61 -20.82
C GLY A 227 -11.69 -8.94 -22.19
N LYS A 228 -11.42 -9.72 -23.24
CA LYS A 228 -11.35 -9.21 -24.63
C LYS A 228 -12.64 -8.50 -25.08
N GLY A 229 -13.79 -8.86 -24.50
CA GLY A 229 -15.10 -8.26 -24.77
C GLY A 229 -15.43 -7.03 -23.91
N GLY A 230 -14.48 -6.50 -23.12
CA GLY A 230 -14.70 -5.38 -22.23
C GLY A 230 -15.47 -5.74 -20.94
N ASP A 231 -15.62 -7.03 -20.64
CA ASP A 231 -16.23 -7.51 -19.40
C ASP A 231 -15.27 -7.35 -18.22
N THR A 232 -15.61 -6.45 -17.30
CA THR A 232 -14.88 -6.26 -16.05
C THR A 232 -15.29 -7.31 -15.00
N VAL A 233 -14.31 -7.85 -14.29
CA VAL A 233 -14.49 -8.79 -13.17
C VAL A 233 -13.80 -8.26 -11.92
N LEU A 234 -14.46 -8.36 -10.77
CA LEU A 234 -13.91 -8.05 -9.45
C LEU A 234 -13.65 -9.33 -8.65
N PHE A 235 -12.55 -9.38 -7.91
CA PHE A 235 -12.21 -10.47 -7.01
C PHE A 235 -11.95 -9.91 -5.59
N PHE A 236 -12.93 -9.99 -4.71
CA PHE A 236 -12.78 -9.61 -3.30
C PHE A 236 -12.10 -10.72 -2.51
N GLY A 237 -11.31 -10.36 -1.51
CA GLY A 237 -10.65 -11.32 -0.64
C GLY A 237 -9.59 -10.68 0.25
N LEU A 238 -9.22 -11.36 1.33
CA LEU A 238 -8.11 -10.92 2.16
C LEU A 238 -6.75 -11.16 1.48
N SER A 239 -5.70 -10.63 2.10
CA SER A 239 -4.34 -10.85 1.61
C SER A 239 -4.00 -12.34 1.59
N GLY A 240 -3.51 -12.82 0.44
CA GLY A 240 -3.09 -14.21 0.23
C GLY A 240 -4.21 -15.19 -0.15
N THR A 241 -5.47 -14.76 -0.27
CA THR A 241 -6.59 -15.64 -0.65
C THR A 241 -6.75 -15.83 -2.17
N GLY A 242 -5.76 -15.40 -2.96
CA GLY A 242 -5.72 -15.62 -4.41
C GLY A 242 -6.10 -14.41 -5.29
N LYS A 243 -6.35 -13.21 -4.72
CA LYS A 243 -6.70 -12.01 -5.52
C LYS A 243 -5.72 -11.73 -6.65
N THR A 244 -4.44 -11.54 -6.31
CA THR A 244 -3.37 -11.22 -7.26
C THR A 244 -3.22 -12.36 -8.29
N SER A 245 -3.10 -13.61 -7.83
CA SER A 245 -2.91 -14.78 -8.70
C SER A 245 -4.05 -14.98 -9.70
N LEU A 246 -5.31 -14.86 -9.28
CA LEU A 246 -6.48 -15.05 -10.16
C LEU A 246 -6.74 -13.85 -11.08
N SER A 247 -6.33 -12.64 -10.68
CA SER A 247 -6.43 -11.47 -11.55
C SER A 247 -5.37 -11.42 -12.65
N ALA A 248 -4.20 -12.02 -12.40
CA ALA A 248 -3.07 -12.14 -13.32
C ALA A 248 -3.28 -13.27 -14.35
N ASP A 249 -4.46 -13.26 -14.99
CA ASP A 249 -4.84 -14.22 -16.02
C ASP A 249 -4.22 -13.81 -17.37
N PRO A 250 -3.47 -14.71 -18.06
CA PRO A 250 -2.87 -14.40 -19.34
C PRO A 250 -3.87 -14.13 -20.46
N GLU A 251 -5.16 -14.42 -20.31
CA GLU A 251 -6.18 -14.11 -21.32
C GLU A 251 -6.94 -12.80 -21.02
N ARG A 252 -6.64 -12.15 -19.90
CA ARG A 252 -7.30 -10.92 -19.44
C ARG A 252 -6.29 -9.80 -19.24
N MET A 253 -6.79 -8.57 -19.17
CA MET A 253 -6.00 -7.35 -18.98
C MET A 253 -6.15 -6.87 -17.55
N LEU A 254 -5.05 -6.80 -16.79
CA LEU A 254 -5.07 -6.39 -15.39
C LEU A 254 -5.42 -4.91 -15.25
N ILE A 255 -6.37 -4.57 -14.38
CA ILE A 255 -6.63 -3.19 -13.96
C ILE A 255 -5.80 -2.88 -12.70
N GLY A 256 -5.81 -3.78 -11.72
CA GLY A 256 -5.05 -3.67 -10.49
C GLY A 256 -5.27 -4.89 -9.60
N ASP A 257 -4.42 -5.10 -8.60
CA ASP A 257 -4.39 -6.36 -7.84
C ASP A 257 -4.97 -6.30 -6.43
N ASP A 258 -5.37 -5.13 -5.92
CA ASP A 258 -5.76 -5.03 -4.51
C ASP A 258 -6.78 -3.92 -4.13
N GLU A 259 -6.72 -2.73 -4.74
CA GLU A 259 -7.51 -1.57 -4.29
C GLU A 259 -8.17 -0.81 -5.45
N HIS A 260 -9.51 -0.77 -5.46
CA HIS A 260 -10.28 -0.11 -6.52
C HIS A 260 -11.39 0.79 -5.96
N GLY A 261 -11.79 1.78 -6.74
CA GLY A 261 -13.03 2.51 -6.55
C GLY A 261 -14.06 2.10 -7.62
N TRP A 262 -15.34 2.12 -7.26
CA TRP A 262 -16.44 1.92 -8.18
C TRP A 262 -17.38 3.14 -8.13
N SER A 263 -17.40 3.91 -9.21
CA SER A 263 -18.28 5.06 -9.44
C SER A 263 -19.33 4.73 -10.51
N ASP A 264 -20.24 5.66 -10.79
CA ASP A 264 -21.24 5.50 -11.87
C ASP A 264 -20.61 5.26 -13.26
N LYS A 265 -19.37 5.72 -13.46
CA LYS A 265 -18.62 5.55 -14.72
C LYS A 265 -17.98 4.18 -14.87
N GLY A 266 -17.83 3.44 -13.78
CA GLY A 266 -17.13 2.14 -13.76
C GLY A 266 -16.13 2.06 -12.62
N ILE A 267 -15.11 1.24 -12.79
CA ILE A 267 -14.10 1.00 -11.77
C ILE A 267 -12.75 1.62 -12.14
N PHE A 268 -11.96 1.94 -11.13
CA PHE A 268 -10.62 2.48 -11.31
C PHE A 268 -9.68 1.97 -10.22
N ASN A 269 -8.43 1.67 -10.60
CA ASN A 269 -7.39 1.29 -9.66
C ASN A 269 -7.02 2.49 -8.79
N PHE A 270 -6.72 2.25 -7.52
CA PHE A 270 -6.10 3.28 -6.67
C PHE A 270 -4.59 3.39 -6.91
N GLU A 271 -3.99 2.29 -7.34
CA GLU A 271 -2.53 2.13 -7.40
C GLU A 271 -1.98 2.33 -8.82
N GLY A 272 -0.68 2.62 -8.91
CA GLY A 272 0.13 2.60 -10.13
C GLY A 272 1.01 1.36 -10.26
N GLY A 273 0.93 0.43 -9.30
CA GLY A 273 1.70 -0.80 -9.22
C GLY A 273 0.97 -1.93 -8.50
N CYS A 274 1.71 -3.00 -8.23
CA CYS A 274 1.24 -4.16 -7.46
C CYS A 274 2.17 -4.41 -6.28
N TYR A 275 1.63 -4.97 -5.19
CA TYR A 275 2.40 -5.37 -4.01
C TYR A 275 2.16 -6.84 -3.69
N ALA A 276 2.69 -7.70 -4.56
CA ALA A 276 2.41 -9.14 -4.60
C ALA A 276 3.13 -9.91 -3.49
N LYS A 277 2.50 -10.99 -3.00
CA LYS A 277 3.14 -11.97 -2.10
C LYS A 277 4.08 -12.87 -2.91
N CYS A 278 5.24 -13.20 -2.35
CA CYS A 278 6.30 -13.93 -3.06
C CYS A 278 6.63 -15.31 -2.48
N ILE A 279 6.10 -15.68 -1.31
CA ILE A 279 6.38 -17.00 -0.72
C ILE A 279 5.85 -18.09 -1.66
N ASN A 280 6.69 -19.09 -1.93
CA ASN A 280 6.46 -20.19 -2.86
C ASN A 280 6.16 -19.75 -4.30
N LEU A 281 6.59 -18.55 -4.72
CA LEU A 281 6.41 -18.07 -6.09
C LEU A 281 7.15 -18.99 -7.07
N LYS A 282 6.44 -19.48 -8.10
CA LYS A 282 7.02 -20.31 -9.15
C LYS A 282 6.75 -19.69 -10.51
N GLU A 283 7.79 -19.58 -11.35
CA GLU A 283 7.66 -19.09 -12.73
C GLU A 283 6.56 -19.83 -13.52
N LYS A 284 6.46 -21.15 -13.33
CA LYS A 284 5.45 -21.98 -14.02
C LYS A 284 4.01 -21.64 -13.62
N HIS A 285 3.78 -21.20 -12.38
CA HIS A 285 2.44 -20.98 -11.83
C HIS A 285 2.04 -19.50 -11.93
N GLU A 286 2.97 -18.58 -11.68
CA GLU A 286 2.74 -17.13 -11.74
C GLU A 286 3.78 -16.41 -12.62
N PRO A 287 3.85 -16.70 -13.94
CA PRO A 287 4.90 -16.17 -14.82
C PRO A 287 4.88 -14.64 -14.92
N GLN A 288 3.71 -13.99 -14.83
CA GLN A 288 3.63 -12.53 -14.91
C GLN A 288 4.26 -11.86 -13.68
N ILE A 289 4.01 -12.39 -12.48
CA ILE A 289 4.58 -11.89 -11.22
C ILE A 289 6.08 -12.17 -11.20
N TRP A 290 6.49 -13.39 -11.57
CA TRP A 290 7.90 -13.77 -11.69
C TRP A 290 8.69 -12.82 -12.59
N ASN A 291 8.19 -12.55 -13.80
CA ASN A 291 8.85 -11.66 -14.76
C ASN A 291 8.79 -10.17 -14.39
N ALA A 292 7.93 -9.79 -13.46
CA ALA A 292 7.91 -8.43 -12.90
C ALA A 292 9.04 -8.21 -11.87
N ILE A 293 9.65 -9.27 -11.34
CA ILE A 293 10.78 -9.17 -10.41
C ILE A 293 12.06 -8.97 -11.23
N LYS A 294 12.32 -7.71 -11.57
CA LYS A 294 13.47 -7.25 -12.36
C LYS A 294 13.94 -5.88 -11.88
N THR A 295 14.90 -5.26 -12.58
CA THR A 295 15.38 -3.90 -12.30
C THR A 295 14.24 -2.93 -11.99
N GLY A 296 14.35 -2.23 -10.85
CA GLY A 296 13.36 -1.29 -10.35
C GLY A 296 12.30 -1.89 -9.41
N ALA A 297 12.06 -3.20 -9.44
CA ALA A 297 11.21 -3.84 -8.45
C ALA A 297 11.89 -3.84 -7.06
N VAL A 298 11.07 -3.84 -6.01
CA VAL A 298 11.51 -3.96 -4.61
C VAL A 298 11.04 -5.30 -4.07
N LEU A 299 11.97 -6.14 -3.63
CA LEU A 299 11.70 -7.34 -2.84
C LEU A 299 11.78 -6.99 -1.36
N GLU A 300 10.77 -7.38 -0.59
CA GLU A 300 10.70 -7.11 0.84
C GLU A 300 10.71 -8.44 1.60
N ASN A 301 11.74 -8.62 2.42
CA ASN A 301 11.99 -9.80 3.26
C ASN A 301 12.14 -11.14 2.50
N VAL A 302 12.33 -11.12 1.18
CA VAL A 302 12.72 -12.32 0.43
C VAL A 302 14.15 -12.69 0.79
N VAL A 303 14.39 -13.96 1.15
CA VAL A 303 15.74 -14.43 1.43
C VAL A 303 16.53 -14.46 0.12
N ILE A 304 17.76 -13.97 0.17
CA ILE A 304 18.65 -13.93 -0.99
C ILE A 304 19.82 -14.87 -0.74
N ASP A 305 20.08 -15.75 -1.70
CA ASP A 305 21.26 -16.61 -1.68
C ASP A 305 22.53 -15.74 -1.72
N LYS A 306 23.46 -16.00 -0.80
CA LYS A 306 24.61 -15.11 -0.58
C LYS A 306 25.62 -15.13 -1.73
N GLU A 307 25.73 -16.24 -2.45
CA GLU A 307 26.74 -16.41 -3.50
C GLU A 307 26.17 -16.04 -4.87
N SER A 308 25.00 -16.57 -5.22
CA SER A 308 24.37 -16.33 -6.52
C SER A 308 23.53 -15.06 -6.60
N LEU A 309 23.23 -14.43 -5.45
CA LEU A 309 22.31 -13.30 -5.30
C LEU A 309 20.89 -13.58 -5.80
N LYS A 310 20.53 -14.85 -5.98
CA LYS A 310 19.19 -15.25 -6.41
C LYS A 310 18.20 -15.12 -5.25
N PRO A 311 16.99 -14.58 -5.51
CA PRO A 311 15.90 -14.67 -4.56
C PRO A 311 15.49 -16.13 -4.34
N ASP A 312 15.45 -16.55 -3.08
CA ASP A 312 14.84 -17.81 -2.65
C ASP A 312 13.41 -17.54 -2.19
N PHE A 313 12.45 -17.91 -3.03
CA PHE A 313 11.04 -17.73 -2.75
C PHE A 313 10.44 -18.83 -1.89
N ASP A 314 11.12 -19.96 -1.70
CA ASP A 314 10.66 -21.06 -0.85
C ASP A 314 11.08 -20.88 0.62
N ASP A 315 12.05 -20.00 0.88
CA ASP A 315 12.53 -19.71 2.23
C ASP A 315 11.68 -18.64 2.95
N GLY A 316 10.87 -19.09 3.91
CA GLY A 316 10.07 -18.26 4.81
C GLY A 316 10.72 -17.94 6.16
N SER A 317 12.03 -18.17 6.34
CA SER A 317 12.73 -18.05 7.63
C SER A 317 12.68 -16.64 8.23
N LEU A 318 12.61 -15.60 7.40
CA LEU A 318 12.36 -14.23 7.85
C LEU A 318 10.87 -13.99 8.11
N THR A 319 10.02 -14.42 7.18
CA THR A 319 8.55 -14.32 7.23
C THR A 319 7.94 -15.10 6.07
N GLU A 320 6.71 -15.58 6.23
CA GLU A 320 5.91 -16.06 5.09
C GLU A 320 5.26 -14.92 4.29
N ASN A 321 5.31 -13.68 4.78
CA ASN A 321 4.78 -12.51 4.08
C ASN A 321 5.87 -11.77 3.29
N THR A 322 6.70 -12.53 2.57
CA THR A 322 7.63 -11.95 1.60
C THR A 322 6.85 -11.28 0.47
N ARG A 323 7.36 -10.15 -0.04
CA ARG A 323 6.64 -9.31 -1.00
C ARG A 323 7.51 -8.83 -2.14
N ALA A 324 6.87 -8.45 -3.23
CA ALA A 324 7.45 -7.68 -4.33
C ALA A 324 6.56 -6.49 -4.66
N ALA A 325 7.15 -5.28 -4.69
CA ALA A 325 6.52 -4.08 -5.23
C ALA A 325 7.11 -3.77 -6.61
N TYR A 326 6.24 -3.60 -7.60
CA TYR A 326 6.64 -3.27 -8.97
C TYR A 326 5.55 -2.46 -9.67
N PRO A 327 5.90 -1.62 -10.66
CA PRO A 327 4.92 -0.80 -11.34
C PRO A 327 4.02 -1.65 -12.24
N LEU A 328 2.79 -1.19 -12.44
CA LEU A 328 1.74 -1.97 -13.09
C LEU A 328 2.13 -2.33 -14.54
N ASN A 329 2.88 -1.45 -15.20
CA ASN A 329 3.39 -1.66 -16.56
C ASN A 329 4.42 -2.79 -16.69
N TYR A 330 4.85 -3.41 -15.59
CA TYR A 330 5.66 -4.64 -15.64
C TYR A 330 4.81 -5.87 -15.95
N ILE A 331 3.51 -5.81 -15.68
CA ILE A 331 2.56 -6.86 -16.03
C ILE A 331 2.16 -6.69 -17.52
N PRO A 332 2.38 -7.70 -18.37
CA PRO A 332 1.96 -7.63 -19.77
C PRO A 332 0.46 -7.39 -19.88
N ARG A 333 0.06 -6.47 -20.77
CA ARG A 333 -1.35 -6.11 -21.04
C ARG A 333 -2.09 -5.51 -19.85
N ALA A 334 -1.39 -4.98 -18.85
CA ALA A 334 -2.05 -4.14 -17.86
C ALA A 334 -2.64 -2.88 -18.52
N ILE A 335 -3.78 -2.43 -17.99
CA ILE A 335 -4.53 -1.28 -18.51
C ILE A 335 -3.95 0.01 -17.93
N VAL A 336 -3.62 0.96 -18.81
CA VAL A 336 -3.10 2.30 -18.46
C VAL A 336 -3.80 3.35 -19.36
N PRO A 337 -4.55 4.33 -18.80
CA PRO A 337 -4.88 4.50 -17.38
C PRO A 337 -5.73 3.34 -16.85
N SER A 338 -5.52 2.95 -15.60
CA SER A 338 -6.07 1.74 -14.98
C SER A 338 -7.55 1.88 -14.59
N VAL A 339 -8.40 2.03 -15.60
CA VAL A 339 -9.85 2.18 -15.51
C VAL A 339 -10.57 1.08 -16.29
N GLY A 340 -11.76 0.71 -15.85
CA GLY A 340 -12.61 -0.30 -16.49
C GLY A 340 -14.09 0.05 -16.39
N GLY A 341 -14.91 -0.56 -17.24
CA GLY A 341 -16.37 -0.39 -17.17
C GLY A 341 -16.97 -1.06 -15.93
N ASN A 342 -18.28 -0.87 -15.74
CA ASN A 342 -19.02 -1.52 -14.66
C ASN A 342 -18.83 -3.06 -14.67
N PRO A 343 -18.58 -3.69 -13.51
CA PRO A 343 -18.31 -5.11 -13.41
C PRO A 343 -19.53 -5.94 -13.80
N LYS A 344 -19.31 -6.97 -14.63
CA LYS A 344 -20.33 -7.97 -14.99
C LYS A 344 -20.32 -9.16 -14.05
N VAL A 345 -19.19 -9.42 -13.39
CA VAL A 345 -19.00 -10.55 -12.47
C VAL A 345 -18.27 -10.05 -11.23
N ILE A 346 -18.76 -10.51 -10.07
CA ILE A 346 -18.14 -10.27 -8.76
C ILE A 346 -17.86 -11.63 -8.14
N ILE A 347 -16.61 -11.86 -7.76
CA ILE A 347 -16.13 -13.09 -7.14
C ILE A 347 -15.70 -12.78 -5.71
N PHE A 348 -16.20 -13.57 -4.76
CA PHE A 348 -15.79 -13.52 -3.36
C PHE A 348 -14.86 -14.70 -3.08
N LEU A 349 -13.58 -14.41 -2.84
CA LEU A 349 -12.56 -15.41 -2.54
C LEU A 349 -12.53 -15.69 -1.05
N THR A 350 -12.71 -16.95 -0.68
CA THR A 350 -12.63 -17.40 0.70
C THR A 350 -11.66 -18.56 0.84
N ALA A 351 -10.61 -18.38 1.64
CA ALA A 351 -9.79 -19.46 2.15
C ALA A 351 -10.51 -20.13 3.33
N ASP A 352 -11.37 -21.12 3.05
CA ASP A 352 -12.10 -21.86 4.07
C ASP A 352 -11.23 -22.95 4.72
N ALA A 353 -10.72 -22.67 5.92
CA ALA A 353 -9.91 -23.62 6.68
C ALA A 353 -10.71 -24.84 7.19
N MET A 354 -12.05 -24.77 7.17
CA MET A 354 -12.91 -25.86 7.64
C MET A 354 -13.24 -26.87 6.53
N GLY A 355 -12.99 -26.53 5.26
CA GLY A 355 -13.29 -27.39 4.11
C GLY A 355 -14.78 -27.68 3.92
N VAL A 356 -15.66 -26.76 4.33
CA VAL A 356 -17.13 -26.90 4.28
C VAL A 356 -17.71 -26.27 3.03
N LEU A 357 -17.19 -25.10 2.62
CA LEU A 357 -17.71 -24.39 1.46
C LEU A 357 -17.35 -25.14 0.17
N PRO A 358 -18.29 -25.22 -0.80
CA PRO A 358 -17.98 -25.81 -2.09
C PRO A 358 -16.97 -24.95 -2.86
N PRO A 359 -16.21 -25.51 -3.82
CA PRO A 359 -15.24 -24.76 -4.60
C PRO A 359 -15.81 -23.55 -5.34
N LEU A 360 -17.08 -23.61 -5.76
CA LEU A 360 -17.79 -22.52 -6.43
C LEU A 360 -19.28 -22.55 -6.08
N SER A 361 -19.86 -21.38 -5.80
CA SER A 361 -21.30 -21.21 -5.61
C SER A 361 -21.79 -19.97 -6.35
N LYS A 362 -22.89 -20.11 -7.10
CA LYS A 362 -23.60 -18.97 -7.67
C LYS A 362 -24.57 -18.42 -6.63
N LEU A 363 -24.33 -17.20 -6.16
CA LEU A 363 -25.12 -16.57 -5.12
C LEU A 363 -26.38 -15.90 -5.69
N SER A 364 -27.47 -15.91 -4.93
CA SER A 364 -28.58 -14.97 -5.12
C SER A 364 -28.15 -13.55 -4.72
N LYS A 365 -28.98 -12.54 -4.97
CA LYS A 365 -28.72 -11.16 -4.51
C LYS A 365 -28.55 -11.10 -2.99
N ASP A 366 -29.47 -11.74 -2.26
CA ASP A 366 -29.43 -11.79 -0.80
C ASP A 366 -28.21 -12.58 -0.30
N GLY A 367 -27.88 -13.69 -0.97
CA GLY A 367 -26.68 -14.45 -0.67
C GLY A 367 -25.40 -13.64 -0.88
N ALA A 368 -25.33 -12.85 -1.96
CA ALA A 368 -24.20 -11.97 -2.22
C ALA A 368 -24.06 -10.91 -1.12
N MET A 369 -25.15 -10.23 -0.75
CA MET A 369 -25.15 -9.27 0.34
C MET A 369 -24.73 -9.91 1.67
N PHE A 370 -25.29 -11.07 2.00
CA PHE A 370 -24.96 -11.80 3.22
C PHE A 370 -23.47 -12.18 3.28
N HIS A 371 -22.94 -12.80 2.23
CA HIS A 371 -21.54 -13.24 2.20
C HIS A 371 -20.57 -12.06 2.15
N PHE A 372 -20.93 -10.96 1.48
CA PHE A 372 -20.12 -9.74 1.46
C PHE A 372 -20.05 -9.10 2.84
N MET A 373 -21.19 -8.92 3.51
CA MET A 373 -21.25 -8.34 4.85
C MET A 373 -20.61 -9.24 5.91
N SER A 374 -20.70 -10.57 5.75
CA SER A 374 -20.04 -11.53 6.63
C SER A 374 -18.53 -11.54 6.43
N GLY A 375 -18.09 -11.59 5.17
CA GLY A 375 -16.68 -11.65 4.77
C GLY A 375 -15.92 -12.81 5.43
N TYR A 376 -16.55 -13.99 5.48
CA TYR A 376 -15.93 -15.20 6.03
C TYR A 376 -14.73 -15.63 5.18
N THR A 377 -13.57 -15.78 5.82
CA THR A 377 -12.34 -16.31 5.20
C THR A 377 -11.31 -16.68 6.29
N SER A 378 -10.04 -16.85 5.94
CA SER A 378 -8.95 -17.07 6.90
C SER A 378 -7.87 -15.99 6.81
N LYS A 379 -7.35 -15.55 7.96
CA LYS A 379 -6.09 -14.81 8.03
C LYS A 379 -4.94 -15.79 7.83
N LEU A 380 -4.26 -15.68 6.70
CA LEU A 380 -3.10 -16.53 6.38
C LEU A 380 -1.86 -16.04 7.13
N ALA A 381 -0.94 -16.97 7.39
CA ALA A 381 0.27 -16.72 8.14
C ALA A 381 1.12 -15.56 7.55
N GLY A 382 1.70 -14.77 8.47
CA GLY A 382 2.55 -13.61 8.18
C GLY A 382 1.83 -12.30 7.78
N THR A 383 0.52 -12.33 7.45
CA THR A 383 -0.18 -11.13 6.95
C THR A 383 -0.41 -10.03 8.01
N GLU A 384 -0.43 -10.41 9.28
CA GLU A 384 -0.48 -9.54 10.47
C GLU A 384 0.51 -10.07 11.51
N ARG A 385 1.12 -9.16 12.29
CA ARG A 385 2.08 -9.54 13.34
C ARG A 385 1.44 -10.54 14.31
N GLY A 386 2.07 -11.70 14.49
CA GLY A 386 1.65 -12.75 15.43
C GLY A 386 0.77 -13.86 14.86
N ILE A 387 0.39 -13.82 13.58
CA ILE A 387 -0.35 -14.91 12.92
C ILE A 387 0.63 -15.92 12.31
N LYS A 388 0.72 -17.12 12.91
CA LYS A 388 1.60 -18.22 12.47
C LYS A 388 0.88 -19.35 11.73
N GLU A 389 -0.41 -19.51 11.94
CA GLU A 389 -1.25 -20.54 11.31
C GLU A 389 -2.52 -19.89 10.77
N PRO A 390 -3.16 -20.45 9.72
CA PRO A 390 -4.44 -19.96 9.21
C PRO A 390 -5.48 -19.88 10.31
N LYS A 391 -6.08 -18.69 10.50
CA LYS A 391 -7.16 -18.49 11.46
C LYS A 391 -8.43 -18.04 10.76
N ALA A 392 -9.50 -18.83 10.91
CA ALA A 392 -10.83 -18.44 10.44
C ALA A 392 -11.22 -17.07 11.02
N THR A 393 -11.83 -16.24 10.18
CA THR A 393 -12.21 -14.87 10.53
C THR A 393 -13.42 -14.41 9.73
N PHE A 394 -14.12 -13.43 10.27
CA PHE A 394 -15.17 -12.69 9.58
C PHE A 394 -14.71 -11.25 9.40
N SER A 395 -14.15 -10.97 8.22
CA SER A 395 -13.65 -9.65 7.86
C SER A 395 -14.68 -8.97 6.98
N LYS A 396 -15.58 -8.17 7.57
CA LYS A 396 -16.66 -7.49 6.85
C LYS A 396 -16.16 -6.88 5.54
N CYS A 397 -16.88 -7.07 4.44
CA CYS A 397 -16.50 -6.57 3.11
C CYS A 397 -15.17 -7.11 2.56
N PHE A 398 -14.62 -8.18 3.17
CA PHE A 398 -13.31 -8.75 2.86
C PHE A 398 -12.11 -7.77 3.01
N GLY A 399 -12.20 -6.75 3.89
CA GLY A 399 -11.15 -5.73 4.04
C GLY A 399 -11.07 -5.09 5.41
#